data_AF-A0A0C2G639-F1
#
_entry.id   AF-A0A0C2G639-F1
#
_cell.length_a   1.000
_cell.length_b   1.000
_cell.length_c   1.000
_cell.angle_alpha   90.00
_cell.angle_beta   90.00
_cell.angle_gamma   90.00
#
_symmetry.space_group_name_H-M   'P 1'
#
loop_
_entity.id
_entity.type
_entity.pdbx_description
1 polymer ?
#
loop_
_entity_poly.entity_id
_entity_poly.type
_entity_poly.pdbx_seq_one_letter_code
_entity_poly.pdbx_strand_id
1 'polypeptide(L)'
;MYYKIVLLYYKFCGNIKGIVKGYNPLERPVANASQPLVVKIKMFLQQILDVDEKNQLVSLNAWLSYTWQDYSLVWDPEKYEGIQDIRFPGSADHIWRPDILLYNSAAEDFDSTFKSNLLVYSTGDVNWIPPGVLKFVCKLDVTWFPFDDQICYLKFGSWTFHGYALDLQIDADNTNSSQLTVSGGYLDDQQIIIEYSNYSIDCKKIIQW
;
A
#
# COMPACT_ATOMS: atom_id res chain seq x y z
N MET A 1 1.11 -10.11 41.01
CA MET A 1 1.49 -8.82 40.41
C MET A 1 0.50 -8.58 39.27
N TYR A 2 -0.58 -7.86 39.55
CA TYR A 2 -1.66 -7.66 38.57
C TYR A 2 -1.36 -6.41 37.75
N TYR A 3 -1.18 -6.58 36.44
CA TYR A 3 -1.07 -5.45 35.52
C TYR A 3 -2.46 -4.84 35.34
N LYS A 4 -2.64 -3.63 35.85
CA LYS A 4 -3.82 -2.82 35.59
C LYS A 4 -3.70 -2.31 34.15
N ILE A 5 -4.35 -2.99 33.21
CA ILE A 5 -4.52 -2.50 31.84
C ILE A 5 -5.44 -1.29 31.92
N VAL A 6 -4.86 -0.09 31.87
CA VAL A 6 -5.59 1.15 31.67
C VAL A 6 -5.93 1.21 30.19
N LEU A 7 -7.15 0.78 29.84
CA LEU A 7 -7.75 1.12 28.55
C LEU A 7 -7.95 2.64 28.54
N LEU A 8 -6.98 3.36 27.99
CA LEU A 8 -7.15 4.76 27.62
C LEU A 8 -8.19 4.79 26.49
N TYR A 9 -9.46 4.92 26.85
CA TYR A 9 -10.44 5.47 25.92
C TYR A 9 -9.93 6.85 25.53
N TYR A 10 -9.43 6.99 24.29
CA TYR A 10 -9.18 8.28 23.69
C TYR A 10 -10.51 9.03 23.67
N LYS A 11 -10.74 9.83 24.71
CA LYS A 11 -11.77 10.85 24.71
C LYS A 11 -11.33 11.83 23.63
N PHE A 12 -11.95 11.74 22.45
CA PHE A 12 -11.78 12.73 21.38
C PHE A 12 -12.02 14.12 21.99
N CYS A 13 -10.94 14.84 22.27
CA CYS A 13 -10.97 16.20 22.75
C CYS A 13 -10.90 17.08 21.51
N GLY A 14 -11.98 17.78 21.21
CA GLY A 14 -12.14 18.57 19.99
C GLY A 14 -13.42 18.19 19.22
N ASN A 15 -13.98 19.14 18.47
CA ASN A 15 -15.21 18.99 17.70
C ASN A 15 -15.04 18.10 16.43
N ILE A 16 -14.15 17.10 16.50
CA ILE A 16 -13.73 16.21 15.40
C ILE A 16 -14.93 15.43 14.82
N LYS A 17 -15.96 15.18 15.63
CA LYS A 17 -17.22 14.58 15.17
C LYS A 17 -17.88 15.35 14.02
N GLY A 18 -17.61 16.66 13.89
CA GLY A 18 -18.09 17.47 12.78
C GLY A 18 -17.41 17.15 11.44
N ILE A 19 -16.16 16.69 11.45
CA ILE A 19 -15.37 16.44 10.23
C ILE A 19 -15.93 15.23 9.46
N VAL A 20 -16.32 14.18 10.17
CA VAL A 20 -16.87 12.94 9.58
C VAL A 20 -18.40 12.89 9.58
N LYS A 21 -19.08 14.01 9.86
CA LYS A 21 -20.53 14.01 10.00
C LYS A 21 -21.21 13.84 8.63
N GLY A 22 -21.87 12.70 8.44
CA GLY A 22 -22.56 12.38 7.19
C GLY A 22 -21.64 11.80 6.11
N TYR A 23 -20.40 11.47 6.47
CA TYR A 23 -19.48 10.76 5.59
C TYR A 23 -19.98 9.32 5.34
N ASN A 24 -19.97 8.89 4.08
CA ASN A 24 -20.34 7.54 3.69
C ASN A 24 -19.11 6.79 3.15
N PRO A 25 -18.55 5.83 3.90
CA PRO A 25 -17.34 5.11 3.49
C PRO A 25 -17.55 4.15 2.32
N LEU A 26 -18.80 3.92 1.89
CA LEU A 26 -19.12 3.13 0.70
C LEU A 26 -19.06 3.93 -0.59
N GLU A 27 -19.06 5.27 -0.51
CA GLU A 27 -19.03 6.14 -1.67
C GLU A 27 -17.60 6.52 -2.04
N ARG A 28 -17.27 6.39 -3.33
CA ARG A 28 -15.98 6.81 -3.86
C ARG A 28 -15.84 8.33 -3.71
N PRO A 29 -14.77 8.85 -3.08
CA PRO A 29 -14.67 10.26 -2.72
C PRO A 29 -14.27 11.15 -3.89
N VAL A 30 -15.19 11.33 -4.84
CA VAL A 30 -15.05 12.29 -5.94
C VAL A 30 -16.21 13.28 -5.99
N ALA A 31 -15.90 14.55 -6.24
CA ALA A 31 -16.92 15.58 -6.37
C ALA A 31 -17.80 15.37 -7.63
N ASN A 32 -17.24 14.75 -8.68
CA ASN A 32 -17.95 14.41 -9.90
C ASN A 32 -17.82 12.91 -10.17
N ALA A 33 -18.95 12.19 -10.17
CA ALA A 33 -18.99 10.75 -10.40
C ALA A 33 -18.42 10.31 -11.77
N SER A 34 -18.35 11.22 -12.75
CA SER A 34 -17.79 10.92 -14.08
C SER A 34 -16.25 10.97 -14.12
N GLN A 35 -15.60 11.54 -13.11
CA GLN A 35 -14.14 11.62 -13.05
C GLN A 35 -13.58 10.41 -12.31
N PRO A 36 -12.40 9.88 -12.69
CA PRO A 36 -11.72 8.84 -11.94
C PRO A 36 -11.15 9.40 -10.63
N LEU A 37 -11.07 8.54 -9.60
CA LEU A 37 -10.30 8.83 -8.41
C LEU A 37 -8.87 8.40 -8.67
N VAL A 38 -7.92 9.34 -8.58
CA VAL A 38 -6.51 9.03 -8.69
C VAL A 38 -6.01 8.47 -7.36
N VAL A 39 -5.55 7.23 -7.36
CA VAL A 39 -4.89 6.60 -6.21
C VAL A 39 -3.44 6.37 -6.57
N LYS A 40 -2.53 6.96 -5.81
CA LYS A 40 -1.10 6.74 -5.95
C LYS A 40 -0.67 5.54 -5.13
N ILE A 41 0.03 4.59 -5.74
CA ILE A 41 0.62 3.42 -5.09
C ILE A 41 2.14 3.52 -5.07
N LYS A 42 2.74 3.17 -3.94
CA LYS A 42 4.17 2.99 -3.76
C LYS A 42 4.43 1.72 -2.97
N MET A 43 5.47 0.97 -3.34
CA MET A 43 5.87 -0.22 -2.61
C MET A 43 7.24 0.01 -1.99
N PHE A 44 7.35 -0.27 -0.69
CA PHE A 44 8.61 -0.30 0.03
C PHE A 44 8.98 -1.75 0.33
N LEU A 45 9.84 -2.32 -0.51
CA LEU A 45 10.40 -3.65 -0.28
C LEU A 45 11.28 -3.64 0.97
N GLN A 46 10.94 -4.46 1.97
CA GLN A 46 11.73 -4.61 3.18
C GLN A 46 12.72 -5.77 3.02
N GLN A 47 12.21 -6.92 2.57
CA GLN A 47 12.99 -8.15 2.45
C GLN A 47 12.33 -9.14 1.48
N ILE A 48 13.16 -9.90 0.76
CA ILE A 48 12.75 -11.14 0.09
C ILE A 48 12.78 -12.26 1.14
N LEU A 49 11.63 -12.85 1.43
CA LEU A 49 11.51 -13.90 2.45
C LEU A 49 11.89 -15.27 1.91
N ASP A 50 11.41 -15.59 0.71
CA ASP A 50 11.58 -16.90 0.11
C ASP A 50 11.41 -16.83 -1.42
N VAL A 51 12.15 -17.67 -2.12
CA VAL A 51 12.06 -17.89 -3.57
C VAL A 51 12.01 -19.40 -3.78
N ASP A 52 10.87 -19.90 -4.22
CA ASP A 52 10.65 -21.31 -4.52
C ASP A 52 10.70 -21.50 -6.04
N GLU A 53 11.88 -21.83 -6.55
CA GLU A 53 12.13 -21.94 -7.99
C GLU A 53 11.35 -23.10 -8.62
N LYS A 54 11.13 -24.17 -7.84
CA LYS A 54 10.39 -25.35 -8.27
C LYS A 54 8.91 -25.03 -8.48
N ASN A 55 8.31 -24.28 -7.56
CA ASN A 55 6.89 -23.95 -7.60
C ASN A 55 6.62 -22.58 -8.24
N GLN A 56 7.67 -21.83 -8.62
CA GLN A 56 7.58 -20.53 -9.29
C GLN A 56 6.90 -19.49 -8.39
N LEU A 57 7.21 -19.52 -7.09
CA LEU A 57 6.62 -18.68 -6.06
C LEU A 57 7.67 -17.80 -5.40
N VAL A 58 7.31 -16.53 -5.16
CA VAL A 58 8.14 -15.59 -4.42
C VAL A 58 7.33 -15.01 -3.27
N SER A 59 7.96 -14.91 -2.10
CA SER A 59 7.38 -14.30 -0.90
C SER A 59 8.19 -13.09 -0.47
N LEU A 60 7.53 -11.95 -0.27
CA LEU A 60 8.15 -10.67 0.09
C LEU A 60 7.54 -10.11 1.36
N ASN A 61 8.35 -9.46 2.18
CA ASN A 61 7.89 -8.53 3.20
C ASN A 61 7.96 -7.12 2.63
N ALA A 62 6.80 -6.47 2.46
CA ALA A 62 6.71 -5.16 1.85
C ALA A 62 5.66 -4.28 2.53
N TRP A 63 5.84 -2.97 2.43
CA TRP A 63 4.80 -2.00 2.79
C TRP A 63 4.23 -1.42 1.52
N LEU A 64 2.90 -1.42 1.39
CA LEU A 64 2.20 -0.74 0.31
C LEU A 64 1.76 0.60 0.85
N SER A 65 2.00 1.68 0.12
CA SER A 65 1.56 3.03 0.45
C SER A 65 0.57 3.46 -0.60
N TYR A 66 -0.63 3.80 -0.15
CA TYR A 66 -1.70 4.34 -0.95
C TYR A 66 -1.95 5.79 -0.54
N THR A 67 -1.96 6.67 -1.53
CA THR A 67 -2.27 8.09 -1.33
C THR A 67 -3.36 8.53 -2.29
N TRP A 68 -4.40 9.18 -1.78
CA TRP A 68 -5.45 9.78 -2.59
C TRP A 68 -5.96 11.04 -1.90
N GLN A 69 -6.75 11.83 -2.63
CA GLN A 69 -7.39 13.01 -2.08
C GLN A 69 -8.89 12.76 -1.92
N ASP A 70 -9.41 13.02 -0.72
CA ASP A 70 -10.84 12.94 -0.40
C ASP A 70 -11.40 14.36 -0.20
N TYR A 71 -12.23 14.80 -1.14
CA TYR A 71 -12.80 16.15 -1.12
C TYR A 71 -13.73 16.41 0.07
N SER A 72 -14.29 15.35 0.67
CA SER A 72 -15.24 15.46 1.77
C SER A 72 -14.56 15.50 3.14
N LEU A 73 -13.27 15.17 3.21
CA LEU A 73 -12.46 15.19 4.43
C LEU A 73 -11.53 16.41 4.49
N VAL A 74 -12.02 17.58 4.05
CA VAL A 74 -11.30 18.86 4.12
C VAL A 74 -11.83 19.68 5.27
N TRP A 75 -10.93 20.20 6.12
CA TRP A 75 -11.32 21.12 7.20
C TRP A 75 -10.31 22.25 7.38
N ASP A 76 -10.78 23.33 7.99
CA ASP A 76 -9.97 24.48 8.35
C ASP A 76 -9.37 24.26 9.75
N PRO A 77 -8.04 24.09 9.90
CA PRO A 77 -7.42 23.85 11.19
C PRO A 77 -7.77 24.92 12.24
N GLU A 78 -7.98 26.18 11.85
CA GLU A 78 -8.32 27.26 12.78
C GLU A 78 -9.66 27.02 13.50
N LYS A 79 -10.60 26.34 12.84
CA LYS A 79 -11.92 25.99 13.40
C LYS A 79 -11.88 24.75 14.29
N TYR A 80 -10.80 23.98 14.24
CA TYR A 80 -10.62 22.72 14.96
C TYR A 80 -9.36 22.75 15.83
N GLU A 81 -9.14 23.84 16.56
CA GLU A 81 -8.07 23.95 17.56
C GLU A 81 -6.65 23.69 16.99
N GLY A 82 -6.45 23.99 15.71
CA GLY A 82 -5.18 23.78 15.01
C GLY A 82 -4.89 22.34 14.60
N ILE A 83 -5.87 21.43 14.65
CA ILE A 83 -5.71 20.03 14.22
C ILE A 83 -5.42 19.99 12.71
N GLN A 84 -4.25 19.47 12.33
CA GLN A 84 -3.81 19.35 10.94
C GLN A 84 -3.98 17.94 10.37
N ASP A 85 -4.00 16.92 11.23
CA ASP A 85 -4.12 15.53 10.82
C ASP A 85 -4.91 14.70 11.84
N ILE A 86 -5.56 13.65 11.34
CA ILE A 86 -6.39 12.73 12.13
C ILE A 86 -6.10 11.30 11.69
N ARG A 87 -6.05 10.39 12.67
CA ARG A 87 -5.88 8.95 12.44
C ARG A 87 -7.21 8.23 12.52
N PHE A 88 -7.58 7.55 11.45
CA PHE A 88 -8.75 6.67 11.42
C PHE A 88 -8.31 5.21 11.56
N PRO A 89 -9.03 4.39 12.34
CA PRO A 89 -8.79 2.95 12.37
C PRO A 89 -8.88 2.35 10.97
N GLY A 90 -8.07 1.33 10.70
CA GLY A 90 -8.02 0.64 9.41
C GLY A 90 -9.28 -0.13 9.02
N SER A 91 -10.36 -0.07 9.80
CA SER A 91 -11.64 -0.71 9.52
C SER A 91 -12.42 0.06 8.45
N ALA A 92 -13.17 -0.67 7.62
CA ALA A 92 -13.86 -0.11 6.45
C ALA A 92 -15.11 0.74 6.80
N ASP A 93 -15.44 0.87 8.08
CA ASP A 93 -16.62 1.56 8.60
C ASP A 93 -16.40 3.05 8.85
N HIS A 94 -15.16 3.54 8.78
CA HIS A 94 -14.83 4.92 9.13
C HIS A 94 -14.58 5.81 7.92
N ILE A 95 -13.70 5.39 7.02
CA ILE A 95 -13.39 6.13 5.80
C ILE A 95 -13.33 5.20 4.58
N TRP A 96 -13.64 5.73 3.41
CA TRP A 96 -13.50 5.00 2.16
C TRP A 96 -12.04 4.59 1.98
N ARG A 97 -11.82 3.40 1.41
CA ARG A 97 -10.49 2.90 1.08
C ARG A 97 -10.54 2.15 -0.25
N PRO A 98 -9.46 2.20 -1.05
CA PRO A 98 -9.41 1.47 -2.30
C PRO A 98 -9.31 -0.04 -2.04
N ASP A 99 -9.88 -0.83 -2.95
CA ASP A 99 -9.88 -2.29 -2.97
C ASP A 99 -8.79 -2.84 -3.89
N ILE A 100 -7.57 -2.33 -3.74
CA ILE A 100 -6.42 -2.72 -4.56
C ILE A 100 -5.87 -4.06 -4.05
N LEU A 101 -5.80 -5.04 -4.95
CA LEU A 101 -5.33 -6.39 -4.67
C LEU A 101 -4.23 -6.80 -5.66
N LEU A 102 -3.46 -7.82 -5.26
CA LEU A 102 -2.42 -8.43 -6.09
C LEU A 102 -3.02 -9.56 -6.93
N TYR A 103 -3.14 -9.36 -8.24
CA TYR A 103 -3.83 -10.31 -9.14
C TYR A 103 -3.09 -11.63 -9.30
N ASN A 104 -1.76 -11.62 -9.31
CA ASN A 104 -0.95 -12.84 -9.37
C ASN A 104 -0.58 -13.39 -7.98
N SER A 105 -1.39 -13.10 -6.96
CA SER A 105 -1.21 -13.64 -5.61
C SER A 105 -1.32 -15.17 -5.59
N ALA A 106 -0.49 -15.79 -4.77
CA ALA A 106 -0.49 -17.22 -4.44
C ALA A 106 -0.61 -17.45 -2.92
N ALA A 107 -1.03 -16.42 -2.17
CA ALA A 107 -1.39 -16.53 -0.76
C ALA A 107 -2.78 -17.16 -0.60
N GLU A 108 -3.04 -17.81 0.55
CA GLU A 108 -4.38 -18.31 0.90
C GLU A 108 -5.36 -17.13 1.11
N ASP A 109 -4.88 -16.08 1.77
CA ASP A 109 -5.58 -14.80 1.92
C ASP A 109 -5.19 -13.84 0.79
N PHE A 110 -6.14 -13.49 -0.09
CA PHE A 110 -5.91 -12.53 -1.18
C PHE A 110 -5.56 -11.12 -0.69
N ASP A 111 -6.01 -10.77 0.52
CA ASP A 111 -5.68 -9.53 1.21
C ASP A 111 -4.73 -9.83 2.37
N SER A 112 -3.46 -10.07 2.05
CA SER A 112 -2.43 -10.44 3.01
C SER A 112 -1.86 -9.25 3.80
N THR A 113 -2.55 -8.11 3.78
CA THR A 113 -2.09 -6.86 4.38
C THR A 113 -2.74 -6.58 5.73
N PHE A 114 -1.95 -6.11 6.69
CA PHE A 114 -2.47 -5.66 7.97
C PHE A 114 -3.22 -4.34 7.81
N LYS A 115 -4.42 -4.25 8.36
CA LYS A 115 -5.26 -3.04 8.31
C LYS A 115 -4.77 -1.98 9.28
N SER A 116 -3.67 -1.33 8.92
CA SER A 116 -3.10 -0.20 9.63
C SER A 116 -4.08 0.98 9.65
N ASN A 117 -3.88 1.90 10.59
CA ASN A 117 -4.61 3.15 10.62
C ASN A 117 -4.30 3.99 9.37
N LEU A 118 -5.27 4.79 8.96
CA LEU A 118 -5.16 5.77 7.89
C LEU A 118 -4.87 7.14 8.49
N LEU A 119 -4.02 7.92 7.84
CA LEU A 119 -3.70 9.29 8.22
C LEU A 119 -4.36 10.24 7.23
N VAL A 120 -5.25 11.09 7.71
CA VAL A 120 -5.96 12.09 6.90
C VAL A 120 -5.47 13.46 7.30
N TYR A 121 -5.07 14.28 6.33
CA TYR A 121 -4.66 15.67 6.54
C TYR A 121 -5.83 16.63 6.29
N SER A 122 -5.75 17.83 6.87
CA SER A 122 -6.77 18.87 6.73
C SER A 122 -7.01 19.32 5.29
N THR A 123 -6.04 19.09 4.41
CA THR A 123 -6.11 19.30 2.96
C THR A 123 -7.00 18.29 2.22
N GLY A 124 -7.45 17.24 2.91
CA GLY A 124 -8.15 16.09 2.31
C GLY A 124 -7.21 15.00 1.79
N ASP A 125 -5.89 15.16 1.92
CA ASP A 125 -4.94 14.11 1.54
C ASP A 125 -5.03 12.94 2.52
N VAL A 126 -5.15 11.73 2.00
CA VAL A 126 -5.23 10.50 2.78
C VAL A 126 -4.04 9.62 2.47
N ASN A 127 -3.33 9.20 3.51
CA ASN A 127 -2.20 8.29 3.45
C ASN A 127 -2.53 6.99 4.20
N TRP A 128 -2.40 5.87 3.52
CA TRP A 128 -2.61 4.54 4.09
C TRP A 128 -1.45 3.61 3.75
N ILE A 129 -0.76 3.11 4.77
CA ILE A 129 0.46 2.31 4.62
C ILE A 129 0.32 0.95 5.31
N PRO A 130 -0.44 0.00 4.75
CA PRO A 130 -0.55 -1.32 5.33
C PRO A 130 0.71 -2.18 5.07
N PRO A 131 1.34 -2.75 6.12
CA PRO A 131 2.41 -3.73 5.95
C PRO A 131 1.81 -5.10 5.60
N GLY A 132 2.51 -5.91 4.80
CA GLY A 132 2.02 -7.25 4.44
C GLY A 132 3.11 -8.18 3.92
N VAL A 133 2.78 -9.47 3.94
CA VAL A 133 3.58 -10.50 3.29
C VAL A 133 2.94 -10.81 1.94
N LEU A 134 3.60 -10.46 0.85
CA LEU A 134 3.11 -10.66 -0.51
C LEU A 134 3.68 -11.96 -1.05
N LYS A 135 2.83 -12.95 -1.31
CA LYS A 135 3.20 -14.20 -1.97
C LYS A 135 2.57 -14.25 -3.35
N PHE A 136 3.38 -14.42 -4.39
CA PHE A 136 2.90 -14.34 -5.77
C PHE A 136 3.63 -15.27 -6.72
N VAL A 137 2.98 -15.52 -7.86
CA VAL A 137 3.55 -16.33 -8.94
C VAL A 137 4.51 -15.47 -9.77
N CYS A 138 5.74 -15.96 -9.92
CA CYS A 138 6.76 -15.36 -10.77
C CYS A 138 7.39 -16.43 -11.66
N LYS A 139 7.46 -16.18 -12.97
CA LYS A 139 8.11 -17.10 -13.91
C LYS A 139 9.63 -16.92 -13.83
N LEU A 140 10.31 -17.90 -13.26
CA LEU A 140 11.76 -17.91 -13.05
C LEU A 140 12.45 -18.66 -14.19
N ASP A 141 13.53 -18.08 -14.72
CA ASP A 141 14.36 -18.68 -15.77
C ASP A 141 15.65 -19.24 -15.17
N VAL A 142 15.68 -20.55 -14.94
CA VAL A 142 16.80 -21.26 -14.29
C VAL A 142 17.89 -21.73 -15.27
N THR A 143 17.96 -21.16 -16.47
CA THR A 143 18.92 -21.58 -17.51
C THR A 143 20.38 -21.45 -17.07
N TRP A 144 20.70 -20.44 -16.25
CA TRP A 144 22.07 -20.10 -15.83
C TRP A 144 22.33 -20.29 -14.34
N PHE A 145 21.51 -21.11 -13.67
CA PHE A 145 21.66 -21.38 -12.24
C PHE A 145 23.10 -21.84 -11.89
N PRO A 146 23.71 -21.32 -10.81
CA PRO A 146 23.18 -20.39 -9.81
C PRO A 146 23.51 -18.91 -10.06
N PHE A 147 23.88 -18.50 -11.28
CA PHE A 147 24.31 -17.12 -11.61
C PHE A 147 23.30 -16.40 -12.52
N ASP A 148 22.03 -16.69 -12.30
CA ASP A 148 20.89 -16.19 -13.03
C ASP A 148 20.33 -14.89 -12.42
N ASP A 149 19.77 -14.06 -13.31
CA ASP A 149 19.02 -12.87 -12.96
C ASP A 149 17.53 -13.19 -13.13
N GLN A 150 16.72 -12.82 -12.14
CA GLN A 150 15.29 -13.08 -12.12
C GLN A 150 14.51 -11.76 -12.16
N ILE A 151 13.53 -11.69 -13.07
CA ILE A 151 12.65 -10.54 -13.25
C ILE A 151 11.23 -10.96 -12.91
N CYS A 152 10.70 -10.40 -11.83
CA CYS A 152 9.39 -10.71 -11.31
C CYS A 152 8.46 -9.50 -11.41
N TYR A 153 7.21 -9.75 -11.84
CA TYR A 153 6.19 -8.71 -12.00
C TYR A 153 5.09 -8.88 -10.96
N LEU A 154 4.85 -7.86 -10.14
CA LEU A 154 3.65 -7.79 -9.29
C LEU A 154 2.56 -7.01 -10.00
N LYS A 155 1.37 -7.60 -10.10
CA LYS A 155 0.22 -6.99 -10.78
C LYS A 155 -0.80 -6.47 -9.77
N PHE A 156 -0.84 -5.16 -9.58
CA PHE A 156 -1.83 -4.51 -8.71
C PHE A 156 -2.97 -3.93 -9.53
N GLY A 157 -4.20 -4.07 -9.02
CA GLY A 157 -5.39 -3.48 -9.61
C GLY A 157 -6.54 -3.43 -8.61
N SER A 158 -7.52 -2.56 -8.87
CA SER A 158 -8.77 -2.55 -8.12
C SER A 158 -9.58 -3.81 -8.43
N TRP A 159 -10.31 -4.34 -7.44
CA TRP A 159 -11.14 -5.52 -7.64
C TRP A 159 -12.52 -5.18 -8.24
N THR A 160 -13.10 -4.05 -7.84
CA THR A 160 -14.47 -3.67 -8.21
C THR A 160 -14.57 -2.45 -9.10
N PHE A 161 -13.54 -1.59 -9.17
CA PHE A 161 -13.51 -0.41 -10.02
C PHE A 161 -12.68 -0.65 -11.29
N HIS A 162 -13.16 -0.09 -12.40
CA HIS A 162 -12.45 -0.06 -13.68
C HIS A 162 -11.66 1.27 -13.82
N GLY A 163 -10.76 1.37 -14.81
CA GLY A 163 -9.86 2.52 -14.97
C GLY A 163 -10.50 3.91 -15.08
N TYR A 164 -11.75 4.01 -15.58
CA TYR A 164 -12.49 5.29 -15.62
C TYR A 164 -13.06 5.72 -14.26
N ALA A 165 -13.15 4.80 -13.29
CA ALA A 165 -13.63 5.07 -11.93
C ALA A 165 -12.46 5.20 -10.94
N LEU A 166 -11.42 4.38 -11.08
CA LEU A 166 -10.24 4.42 -10.24
C LEU A 166 -9.00 4.35 -11.14
N ASP A 167 -8.25 5.45 -11.15
CA ASP A 167 -6.98 5.56 -11.87
C ASP A 167 -5.84 5.29 -10.90
N LEU A 168 -5.29 4.08 -10.96
CA LEU A 168 -4.13 3.71 -10.16
C LEU A 168 -2.88 4.29 -10.82
N GLN A 169 -2.07 5.03 -10.07
CA GLN A 169 -0.85 5.68 -10.55
C GLN A 169 0.33 5.31 -9.64
N ILE A 170 1.53 5.13 -10.19
CA ILE A 170 2.71 4.88 -9.36
C ILE A 170 3.25 6.21 -8.82
N ASP A 171 3.53 6.27 -7.53
CA ASP A 171 4.12 7.45 -6.91
C ASP A 171 5.62 7.55 -7.22
N ALA A 172 5.93 8.27 -8.31
CA ALA A 172 7.25 8.31 -8.94
C ALA A 172 8.26 9.25 -8.27
N ASP A 173 8.10 9.59 -6.98
CA ASP A 173 9.08 10.42 -6.28
C ASP A 173 10.42 9.68 -6.14
N ASN A 174 11.32 10.04 -7.06
CA ASN A 174 12.70 9.63 -7.23
C ASN A 174 13.47 9.62 -5.91
N THR A 175 13.61 8.48 -5.23
CA THR A 175 14.74 8.21 -4.31
C THR A 175 14.76 6.75 -3.84
N ASN A 176 15.77 6.00 -4.27
CA ASN A 176 16.47 4.94 -3.52
C ASN A 176 15.65 3.87 -2.77
N SER A 177 14.74 3.17 -3.44
CA SER A 177 14.36 1.82 -3.06
C SER A 177 14.54 0.93 -4.29
N SER A 178 15.48 -0.01 -4.23
CA SER A 178 15.78 -1.09 -5.21
C SER A 178 14.96 -1.02 -6.50
N GLN A 179 15.59 -0.56 -7.59
CA GLN A 179 15.01 -0.21 -8.89
C GLN A 179 13.67 -0.90 -9.22
N LEU A 180 12.57 -0.19 -8.93
CA LEU A 180 11.24 -0.56 -9.38
C LEU A 180 11.07 0.02 -10.79
N THR A 181 11.24 -0.81 -11.81
CA THR A 181 11.02 -0.39 -13.20
C THR A 181 9.55 -0.59 -13.56
N VAL A 182 8.96 0.38 -14.26
CA VAL A 182 7.54 0.33 -14.67
C VAL A 182 7.47 -0.04 -16.15
N SER A 183 6.77 -1.13 -16.47
CA SER A 183 6.41 -1.46 -17.84
C SER A 183 4.88 -1.48 -17.99
N GLY A 184 4.34 -0.44 -18.63
CA GLY A 184 2.92 -0.34 -18.97
C GLY A 184 2.61 -1.03 -20.30
N GLY A 185 1.81 -2.08 -20.26
CA GLY A 185 1.16 -2.67 -21.43
C GLY A 185 -0.35 -2.48 -21.29
N TYR A 186 -1.00 -2.04 -22.36
CA TYR A 186 -2.43 -1.75 -22.44
C TYR A 186 -3.31 -2.74 -21.65
N LEU A 187 -4.30 -2.17 -20.92
CA LEU A 187 -5.34 -2.75 -20.05
C LEU A 187 -4.93 -2.81 -18.57
N ASP A 188 -5.33 -1.76 -17.81
CA ASP A 188 -5.63 -1.65 -16.37
C ASP A 188 -4.73 -2.33 -15.29
N ASP A 189 -3.64 -3.00 -15.68
CA ASP A 189 -2.70 -3.69 -14.80
C ASP A 189 -1.47 -2.80 -14.55
N GLN A 190 -1.25 -2.36 -13.31
CA GLN A 190 0.05 -1.79 -12.94
C GLN A 190 1.02 -2.90 -12.55
N GLN A 191 2.13 -2.97 -13.28
CA GLN A 191 3.20 -3.94 -13.04
C GLN A 191 4.37 -3.28 -12.34
N ILE A 192 4.71 -3.80 -11.17
CA ILE A 192 5.95 -3.46 -10.46
C ILE A 192 6.97 -4.53 -10.80
N ILE A 193 8.10 -4.13 -11.39
CA ILE A 193 9.23 -5.01 -11.69
C ILE A 193 10.15 -5.07 -10.48
N ILE A 194 10.51 -6.29 -10.06
CA ILE A 194 11.59 -6.55 -9.12
C ILE A 194 12.67 -7.36 -9.84
N GLU A 195 13.90 -6.86 -9.79
CA GLU A 195 15.09 -7.53 -10.31
C GLU A 195 15.92 -8.08 -9.13
N TYR A 196 16.33 -9.35 -9.21
CA TYR A 196 17.25 -9.96 -8.27
C TYR A 196 18.32 -10.75 -9.02
N SER A 197 19.59 -10.50 -8.69
CA SER A 197 20.77 -11.16 -9.28
C SER A 197 21.48 -12.02 -8.24
N ASN A 198 21.76 -13.29 -8.54
CA ASN A 198 22.56 -14.20 -7.69
C ASN A 198 24.08 -13.90 -7.69
N TYR A 199 24.49 -12.62 -7.77
CA TYR A 199 25.89 -12.28 -7.54
C TYR A 199 26.24 -12.52 -6.07
N SER A 200 27.01 -13.59 -5.83
CA SER A 200 27.78 -13.89 -4.61
C SER A 200 27.85 -12.71 -3.64
N ILE A 201 27.03 -12.76 -2.59
CA ILE A 201 27.23 -11.93 -1.40
C ILE A 201 28.59 -12.34 -0.85
N ASP A 202 29.62 -11.55 -1.14
CA ASP A 202 30.92 -11.70 -0.50
C ASP A 202 30.72 -11.46 1.00
N CYS A 203 30.77 -12.54 1.78
CA CYS A 203 30.59 -12.55 3.22
C CYS A 203 31.85 -12.00 3.93
N LYS A 204 32.27 -10.80 3.52
CA LYS A 204 33.41 -10.04 4.05
C LYS A 204 33.05 -8.57 4.20
N LYS A 205 32.10 -8.25 5.08
CA LYS A 205 32.02 -6.95 5.80
C LYS A 205 30.94 -6.94 6.89
N ILE A 206 31.04 -7.83 7.87
CA ILE A 206 30.46 -7.62 9.20
C ILE A 206 31.49 -8.06 10.24
N ILE A 207 32.57 -7.27 10.37
CA ILE A 207 33.33 -7.04 11.60
C ILE A 207 33.83 -5.59 11.51
N GLN A 208 33.71 -4.85 12.63
CA GLN A 208 33.95 -3.40 12.88
C GLN A 208 32.65 -2.59 12.75
N TRP A 209 31.97 -2.20 13.84
CA TRP A 209 32.45 -1.79 15.16
C TRP A 209 31.74 -2.50 16.32
#